data_AF-A0A372GTU8-F1
#
_entry.id   AF-A0A372GTU8-F1
#
_cell.length_a   1.000
_cell.length_b   1.000
_cell.length_c   1.000
_cell.angle_alpha   90.00
_cell.angle_beta   90.00
_cell.angle_gamma   90.00
#
_symmetry.space_group_name_H-M   'P 1'
#
loop_
_entity.id
_entity.type
_entity.pdbx_description
1 polymer ?
#
loop_
_entity_poly.entity_id
_entity_poly.type
_entity_poly.pdbx_seq_one_letter_code
_entity_poly.pdbx_strand_id
1 'polypeptide(L)' 'MSLEEIYQKAEKYDLKGSTVNESLYISSLLNEFDKAMMIDKPKAREILKALKVDENSIEK' A
#
# COMPACT_ATOMS: atom_id res chain seq x y z
N MET A 1 -0.08 -9.91 8.51
CA MET A 1 1.03 -9.56 7.62
C MET A 1 1.98 -8.60 8.29
N SER A 2 3.27 -8.90 8.15
CA SER A 2 4.40 -8.09 8.65
C SER A 2 4.79 -7.02 7.64
N LEU A 3 5.50 -5.97 8.08
CA LEU A 3 5.97 -4.89 7.20
C LEU A 3 6.85 -5.42 6.05
N GLU A 4 7.74 -6.38 6.33
CA GLU A 4 8.62 -6.97 5.32
C GLU A 4 7.86 -7.67 4.19
N GLU A 5 6.77 -8.39 4.50
CA GLU A 5 5.91 -9.02 3.49
C GLU A 5 5.22 -7.98 2.60
N ILE A 6 4.80 -6.86 3.20
CA ILE A 6 4.19 -5.74 2.48
C ILE A 6 5.18 -5.16 1.48
N TYR A 7 6.42 -4.91 1.89
CA TYR A 7 7.49 -4.43 1.01
C TYR A 7 7.83 -5.46 -0.08
N GLN A 8 7.94 -6.74 0.23
CA GLN A 8 8.19 -7.76 -0.80
C GLN A 8 7.06 -7.83 -1.82
N LYS A 9 5.80 -7.77 -1.38
CA LYS A 9 4.65 -7.77 -2.30
C LYS A 9 4.63 -6.50 -3.14
N ALA A 10 4.91 -5.34 -2.54
CA ALA A 10 4.98 -4.07 -3.24
C ALA A 10 6.12 -4.04 -4.28
N GLU A 11 7.30 -4.54 -3.93
CA GLU A 11 8.48 -4.56 -4.81
C GLU A 11 8.34 -5.57 -5.96
N LYS A 12 7.53 -6.63 -5.76
CA LYS A 12 7.27 -7.64 -6.78
C LYS A 12 6.43 -7.12 -7.96
N TYR A 13 5.71 -6.02 -7.79
CA TYR A 13 4.91 -5.42 -8.84
C TYR A 13 5.50 -4.06 -9.23
N ASP A 14 5.82 -3.89 -10.51
CA ASP A 14 6.26 -2.59 -11.02
C ASP A 14 5.03 -1.69 -11.17
N LEU A 15 4.85 -0.78 -10.20
CA LEU A 15 3.67 0.09 -10.08
C LEU A 15 3.75 1.34 -10.97
N LYS A 16 4.64 1.37 -11.98
CA LYS A 16 4.79 2.52 -12.87
C LYS A 16 3.51 2.72 -13.69
N GLY A 17 2.72 3.72 -13.29
CA GLY A 17 1.52 4.16 -14.01
C GLY A 17 0.21 3.58 -13.47
N SER A 18 0.24 2.79 -12.40
CA SER A 18 -0.96 2.29 -11.72
C SER A 18 -1.41 3.23 -10.61
N THR A 19 -2.72 3.29 -10.34
CA THR A 19 -3.23 4.02 -9.17
C THR A 19 -2.88 3.29 -7.87
N VAL A 20 -2.88 4.02 -6.75
CA VAL A 20 -2.66 3.48 -5.39
C VAL A 20 -3.58 2.29 -5.11
N ASN A 21 -4.85 2.43 -5.49
CA ASN A 21 -5.88 1.43 -5.25
C ASN A 21 -5.62 0.15 -6.07
N GLU A 22 -5.22 0.29 -7.34
CA GLU A 22 -4.79 -0.85 -8.16
C GLU A 22 -3.53 -1.50 -7.60
N SER A 23 -2.57 -0.69 -7.15
CA SER A 23 -1.32 -1.17 -6.55
C SER A 23 -1.59 -2.04 -5.33
N LEU A 24 -2.45 -1.55 -4.43
CA LEU A 24 -2.96 -2.27 -3.27
C LEU A 24 -3.74 -3.53 -3.66
N TYR A 25 -4.54 -3.47 -4.73
CA TYR A 25 -5.34 -4.60 -5.19
C TYR A 25 -4.45 -5.72 -5.77
N ILE A 26 -3.52 -5.38 -6.65
CA ILE A 26 -2.59 -6.31 -7.32
C ILE A 26 -1.64 -6.96 -6.31
N SER A 27 -1.14 -6.17 -5.36
CA SER A 27 -0.33 -6.69 -4.26
C SER A 27 -1.15 -7.45 -3.21
N SER A 28 -2.48 -7.52 -3.34
CA SER A 28 -3.36 -8.14 -2.35
C SER A 28 -3.19 -7.52 -0.94
N LEU A 29 -2.79 -6.25 -0.91
CA LEU A 29 -2.61 -5.43 0.28
C LEU A 29 -3.84 -4.56 0.57
N LEU A 30 -4.78 -4.44 -0.37
CA LEU A 30 -5.97 -3.60 -0.25
C LEU A 30 -6.80 -3.93 1.01
N ASN A 31 -7.05 -5.22 1.25
CA ASN A 31 -7.83 -5.65 2.42
C ASN A 31 -7.07 -5.44 3.74
N GLU A 32 -5.73 -5.57 3.69
CA GLU A 32 -4.86 -5.31 4.84
C GLU A 32 -4.76 -3.82 5.15
N PHE A 33 -4.69 -2.99 4.10
CA PHE A 33 -4.66 -1.55 4.17
C PHE A 33 -5.98 -0.99 4.69
N ASP A 34 -7.12 -1.48 4.20
CA ASP A 34 -8.45 -1.04 4.65
C ASP A 34 -8.65 -1.34 6.16
N LYS A 35 -8.29 -2.55 6.60
CA LYS A 35 -8.25 -2.90 8.03
C LYS A 35 -7.28 -2.03 8.81
N ALA A 36 -6.10 -1.77 8.28
CA ALA A 36 -5.11 -0.89 8.91
C ALA A 36 -5.63 0.55 8.99
N MET A 37 -6.37 1.07 8.02
CA MET A 37 -6.94 2.42 8.11
C MET A 37 -7.95 2.54 9.26
N MET A 38 -8.72 1.49 9.53
CA MET A 38 -9.73 1.48 10.61
C MET A 38 -9.13 1.24 11.99
N ILE A 39 -8.13 0.36 12.10
CA ILE A 39 -7.58 -0.10 13.39
C ILE A 39 -6.26 0.60 13.71
N ASP A 40 -5.40 0.77 12.71
CA ASP A 40 -3.96 1.01 12.87
C ASP A 40 -3.42 1.94 11.78
N LYS A 41 -3.82 3.23 11.86
CA LYS A 41 -3.39 4.29 10.93
C LYS A 41 -1.87 4.33 10.65
N PRO A 42 -0.97 4.09 11.62
CA PRO A 42 0.47 4.03 11.35
C PRO A 42 0.83 2.93 10.35
N LYS A 43 0.20 1.76 10.47
CA LYS A 43 0.42 0.61 9.60
C LYS A 43 -0.09 0.87 8.18
N ALA A 44 -1.19 1.60 8.04
CA ALA A 44 -1.69 2.04 6.73
C ALA A 44 -0.69 2.96 6.01
N ARG A 45 -0.08 3.91 6.74
CA ARG A 45 0.98 4.77 6.17
C ARG A 45 2.20 4.00 5.70
N GLU A 46 2.62 2.99 6.46
CA GLU A 46 3.76 2.16 6.07
C GLU A 46 3.48 1.32 4.81
N ILE A 47 2.25 0.84 4.62
CA ILE A 47 1.84 0.14 3.39
C ILE A 47 1.93 1.07 2.17
N LEU A 48 1.48 2.32 2.30
CA LEU A 48 1.59 3.31 1.22
C LEU A 48 3.04 3.65 0.89
N LYS A 49 3.89 3.80 1.92
CA LYS A 49 5.34 3.96 1.75
C LYS A 49 5.98 2.78 1.04
N ALA A 50 5.59 1.55 1.39
CA ALA A 50 6.10 0.34 0.77
C ALA A 50 5.80 0.30 -0.73
N LEU A 51 4.62 0.79 -1.13
CA LEU A 51 4.20 0.90 -2.52
C LEU A 51 4.89 2.05 -3.27
N LYS A 52 5.78 2.83 -2.62
CA LYS A 52 6.41 4.05 -3.18
C LYS A 52 5.39 4.98 -3.83
N VAL A 53 4.18 4.96 -3.31
CA VAL A 53 3.12 5.86 -3.73
C VAL A 53 3.44 7.20 -3.10
N ASP A 54 3.71 8.21 -3.93
CA ASP A 54 3.86 9.59 -3.47
C ASP A 54 2.65 9.98 -2.59
N GLU A 55 2.93 10.53 -1.40
CA GLU A 55 1.93 11.04 -0.45
C GLU A 55 0.93 12.01 -1.12
N ASN A 56 1.32 12.63 -2.25
CA ASN A 56 0.49 13.45 -3.11
C ASN A 56 -0.71 12.75 -3.77
N SER A 57 -0.77 11.41 -3.84
CA SER A 57 -1.96 10.71 -4.36
C SER A 57 -3.13 10.69 -3.38
N ILE A 58 -2.91 11.11 -2.13
CA ILE A 58 -3.95 11.21 -1.09
C ILE A 58 -4.64 12.59 -1.14
N GLU A 59 -4.10 13.55 -1.90
CA GLU A 59 -4.70 14.87 -2.11
C GLU A 59 -5.47 14.93 -3.44
N LYS A 60 -6.67 14.33 -3.48
CA LYS A 60 -7.76 14.82 -4.34
C LYS A 60 -9.14 14.45 -3.82
#